data_AF-A0A7W8Z5Q1-F1
#
_entry.id   AF-A0A7W8Z5Q1-F1
#
_cell.length_a   1.000
_cell.length_b   1.000
_cell.length_c   1.000
_cell.angle_alpha   90.00
_cell.angle_beta   90.00
_cell.angle_gamma   90.00
#
_symmetry.space_group_name_H-M   'P 1'
#
loop_
_entity.id
_entity.type
_entity.pdbx_description
1 polymer ?
#
loop_
_entity_poly.entity_id
_entity_poly.type
_entity_poly.pdbx_seq_one_letter_code
_entity_poly.pdbx_strand_id
1 'polypeptide(L)'
;MDLNYYKTLIAVADDCPVSSGVVPEGRGGRRSVAVVQYEMLAGSPYVYTQEDVLFESWLRRQDMPDISEDRRQALRDEFFSRSQACLRASPLPKKYGWGLAFDAEGRVALCPMESREYGELRDDADTTVLKALRSRRA
;
A
#
# COMPACT_ATOMS: atom_id res chain seq x y z
N MET A 1 14.79 0.26 12.48
CA MET A 1 14.22 1.33 11.63
C MET A 1 13.03 0.69 10.96
N ASP A 2 11.82 1.04 11.36
CA ASP A 2 10.62 0.46 10.76
C ASP A 2 10.48 0.95 9.31
N LEU A 3 9.72 0.21 8.50
CA LEU A 3 9.45 0.61 7.13
C LEU A 3 8.27 1.59 7.04
N ASN A 4 7.73 2.09 8.16
CA ASN A 4 6.48 2.82 8.15
C ASN A 4 6.66 4.29 7.74
N TYR A 5 5.58 4.87 7.22
CA TYR A 5 5.45 6.29 6.98
C TYR A 5 4.49 6.86 8.02
N TYR A 6 4.71 8.10 8.45
CA TYR A 6 3.92 8.78 9.46
C TYR A 6 3.53 10.16 8.96
N LYS A 7 2.26 10.58 9.12
CA LYS A 7 1.73 11.84 8.59
C LYS A 7 2.18 12.09 7.15
N THR A 8 1.97 11.09 6.30
CA THR A 8 2.52 11.08 4.93
C THR A 8 1.44 10.75 3.93
N LEU A 9 1.40 11.47 2.81
CA LEU A 9 0.67 11.05 1.63
C LEU A 9 1.66 10.49 0.60
N ILE A 10 1.56 9.19 0.29
CA ILE A 10 2.15 8.67 -0.95
C ILE A 10 1.19 9.02 -2.09
N ALA A 11 1.49 10.13 -2.75
CA ALA A 11 0.78 10.61 -3.92
C ALA A 11 0.99 9.69 -5.13
N VAL A 12 -0.02 9.63 -5.98
CA VAL A 12 -0.02 8.87 -7.24
C VAL A 12 1.17 9.29 -8.12
N ALA A 13 1.79 8.31 -8.76
CA ALA A 13 2.93 8.50 -9.65
C ALA A 13 2.55 9.37 -10.85
N ASP A 14 3.49 10.18 -11.34
CA ASP A 14 3.23 11.09 -12.46
C ASP A 14 2.98 10.36 -13.79
N ASP A 15 3.42 9.11 -13.91
CA ASP A 15 3.15 8.24 -15.06
C ASP A 15 1.98 7.26 -14.84
N CYS A 16 1.12 7.52 -13.85
CA CYS A 16 -0.09 6.74 -13.61
C CYS A 16 -1.04 6.89 -14.82
N PRO A 17 -1.54 5.81 -15.43
CA PRO A 17 -2.33 5.84 -16.65
C PRO A 17 -3.80 6.22 -16.44
N VAL A 18 -4.24 6.39 -15.19
CA VAL A 18 -5.63 6.69 -14.82
C VAL A 18 -5.73 8.02 -14.11
N SER A 19 -6.91 8.64 -14.16
CA SER A 19 -7.20 9.94 -13.53
C SER A 19 -8.14 9.84 -12.31
N SER A 20 -8.51 8.63 -11.91
CA SER A 20 -9.36 8.35 -10.74
C SER A 20 -9.01 6.98 -10.15
N GLY A 21 -9.46 6.73 -8.90
CA GLY A 21 -9.31 5.45 -8.23
C GLY A 21 -10.01 4.31 -8.97
N VAL A 22 -9.24 3.37 -9.52
CA VAL A 22 -9.75 2.18 -10.21
C VAL A 22 -9.57 0.97 -9.32
N VAL A 23 -10.65 0.24 -9.05
CA VAL A 23 -10.59 -1.02 -8.30
C VAL A 23 -9.79 -2.05 -9.10
N PRO A 24 -8.68 -2.61 -8.56
CA PRO A 24 -7.91 -3.62 -9.27
C PRO A 24 -8.73 -4.90 -9.46
N GLU A 25 -8.77 -5.41 -10.69
CA GLU A 25 -9.38 -6.70 -11.00
C GLU A 25 -8.31 -7.79 -11.12
N GLY A 26 -8.61 -8.98 -10.61
CA GLY A 26 -7.75 -10.16 -10.78
C GLY A 26 -7.69 -10.59 -12.24
N ARG A 27 -6.51 -10.97 -12.74
CA ARG A 27 -6.37 -11.57 -14.08
C ARG A 27 -6.18 -13.08 -13.96
N GLY A 28 -7.01 -13.86 -14.68
CA GLY A 28 -6.85 -15.32 -14.80
C GLY A 28 -7.03 -16.08 -13.48
N GLY A 29 -7.94 -15.65 -12.61
CA GLY A 29 -8.26 -16.33 -11.35
C GLY A 29 -7.22 -16.18 -10.23
N ARG A 30 -6.09 -15.51 -10.47
CA ARG A 30 -5.07 -15.23 -9.44
C ARG A 30 -5.22 -13.81 -8.90
N ARG A 31 -5.32 -13.68 -7.58
CA ARG A 31 -5.30 -12.38 -6.89
C ARG A 31 -3.91 -11.77 -7.02
N SER A 32 -3.83 -10.62 -7.69
CA SER A 32 -2.57 -9.87 -7.81
C SER A 32 -2.26 -9.12 -6.51
N VAL A 33 -1.02 -8.67 -6.32
CA VAL A 33 -0.64 -7.83 -5.17
C VAL A 33 -1.53 -6.59 -5.08
N ALA A 34 -1.90 -5.98 -6.21
CA ALA A 34 -2.78 -4.82 -6.24
C ALA A 34 -4.17 -5.15 -5.66
N VAL A 35 -4.75 -6.29 -6.06
CA VAL A 35 -6.05 -6.76 -5.56
C VAL A 35 -5.99 -6.99 -4.06
N VAL A 36 -4.98 -7.73 -3.59
CA VAL A 36 -4.84 -8.05 -2.17
C VAL A 36 -4.69 -6.79 -1.32
N GLN A 37 -3.82 -5.86 -1.73
CA GLN A 37 -3.61 -4.60 -1.00
C GLN A 37 -4.85 -3.71 -1.03
N TYR A 38 -5.58 -3.68 -2.16
CA TYR A 38 -6.84 -2.93 -2.25
C TYR A 38 -7.89 -3.50 -1.30
N GLU A 39 -8.14 -4.82 -1.35
CA GLU A 39 -9.10 -5.50 -0.48
C GLU A 39 -8.80 -5.29 1.00
N MET A 40 -7.52 -5.33 1.38
CA MET A 40 -7.09 -5.08 2.76
C MET A 40 -7.41 -3.65 3.22
N LEU A 41 -7.17 -2.66 2.37
CA LEU A 41 -7.23 -1.25 2.79
C LEU A 41 -8.58 -0.59 2.55
N ALA A 42 -9.33 -1.01 1.52
CA ALA A 42 -10.62 -0.44 1.18
C ALA A 42 -11.68 -0.68 2.27
N GLY A 43 -11.63 -1.83 2.94
CA GLY A 43 -12.55 -2.18 4.04
C GLY A 43 -12.02 -1.85 5.44
N SER A 44 -10.79 -1.35 5.56
CA SER A 44 -10.12 -1.17 6.85
C SER A 44 -9.16 0.03 6.82
N PRO A 45 -9.67 1.25 6.57
CA PRO A 45 -8.84 2.46 6.54
C PRO A 45 -8.21 2.68 7.91
N TYR A 46 -6.92 3.02 7.94
CA TYR A 46 -6.15 3.29 9.16
C TYR A 46 -6.16 2.13 10.18
N VAL A 47 -6.24 0.89 9.71
CA VAL A 47 -6.08 -0.31 10.58
C VAL A 47 -4.69 -0.90 10.48
N TYR A 48 -4.16 -0.98 9.26
CA TYR A 48 -2.89 -1.66 8.97
C TYR A 48 -1.74 -0.67 8.83
N THR A 49 -0.55 -1.04 9.26
CA THR A 49 0.69 -0.31 8.95
C THR A 49 1.24 -0.72 7.58
N GLN A 50 2.27 -0.02 7.07
CA GLN A 50 2.94 -0.44 5.83
C GLN A 50 3.49 -1.86 5.95
N GLU A 51 4.15 -2.17 7.08
CA GLU A 51 4.70 -3.51 7.30
C GLU A 51 3.61 -4.59 7.25
N ASP A 52 2.45 -4.34 7.87
CA ASP A 52 1.34 -5.29 7.84
C ASP A 52 0.84 -5.51 6.41
N VAL A 53 0.66 -4.44 5.64
CA VAL A 53 0.25 -4.55 4.22
C VAL A 53 1.27 -5.32 3.39
N LEU A 54 2.57 -5.06 3.58
CA LEU A 54 3.63 -5.77 2.85
C LEU A 54 3.65 -7.25 3.22
N PHE A 55 3.64 -7.57 4.51
CA PHE A 55 3.70 -8.94 5.00
C PHE A 55 2.46 -9.73 4.62
N GLU A 56 1.26 -9.21 4.86
CA GLU A 56 0.00 -9.89 4.52
C GLU A 56 -0.17 -10.09 3.02
N SER A 57 0.22 -9.10 2.21
CA SER A 57 0.15 -9.23 0.75
C SER A 57 1.13 -10.29 0.22
N TRP A 58 2.27 -10.49 0.89
CA TRP A 58 3.18 -11.59 0.61
C TRP A 58 2.63 -12.92 1.11
N LEU A 59 2.11 -12.97 2.35
CA LEU A 59 1.63 -14.18 3.01
C LEU A 59 0.43 -14.79 2.29
N ARG A 60 -0.56 -13.97 1.89
CA ARG A 60 -1.75 -14.42 1.14
C ARG A 60 -1.46 -14.97 -0.26
N ARG A 61 -0.22 -14.78 -0.73
CA ARG A 61 0.28 -15.35 -1.99
C ARG A 61 1.07 -16.64 -1.77
N GLN A 62 1.37 -16.99 -0.53
CA GLN A 62 1.91 -18.30 -0.18
C GLN A 62 0.79 -19.32 -0.15
N ASP A 63 1.09 -20.55 -0.55
CA ASP A 63 0.15 -21.67 -0.48
C ASP A 63 0.19 -22.30 0.92
N MET A 64 -0.16 -21.51 1.94
CA MET A 64 -0.07 -21.88 3.36
C MET A 64 -1.35 -21.48 4.13
N PRO A 65 -2.47 -22.20 3.93
CA PRO A 65 -3.63 -22.06 4.82
C PRO A 65 -3.28 -22.59 6.24
N ASP A 66 -3.83 -21.96 7.28
CA ASP A 66 -3.73 -22.40 8.69
C ASP A 66 -2.32 -22.52 9.29
N ILE A 67 -1.57 -21.41 9.32
CA ILE A 67 -0.34 -21.31 10.10
C ILE A 67 -0.62 -20.85 11.53
N SER A 68 0.09 -21.40 12.52
CA SER A 68 0.02 -20.93 13.91
C SER A 68 0.56 -19.49 14.04
N GLU A 69 0.18 -18.80 15.11
CA GLU A 69 0.67 -17.45 15.39
C GLU A 69 2.20 -17.40 15.53
N ASP A 70 2.80 -18.39 16.20
CA ASP A 70 4.26 -18.51 16.31
C ASP A 70 4.92 -18.65 14.94
N ARG A 71 4.33 -19.46 14.04
CA ARG A 71 4.86 -19.64 12.70
C ARG A 71 4.70 -18.36 11.88
N ARG A 72 3.57 -17.67 12.02
CA ARG A 72 3.32 -16.38 11.37
C ARG A 72 4.34 -15.33 11.81
N GLN A 73 4.63 -15.26 13.11
CA GLN A 73 5.64 -14.34 13.62
C GLN A 73 7.03 -14.66 13.07
N ALA A 74 7.44 -15.94 13.09
CA ALA A 74 8.72 -16.35 12.52
C ALA A 74 8.84 -16.02 11.02
N LEU A 75 7.76 -16.18 10.26
CA LEU A 75 7.72 -15.78 8.84
C LEU A 75 7.78 -14.26 8.66
N ARG A 76 7.15 -13.49 9.56
CA ARG A 76 7.22 -12.02 9.55
C ARG A 76 8.65 -11.56 9.78
N ASP A 77 9.33 -12.14 10.75
CA ASP A 77 10.72 -11.82 11.05
C ASP A 77 11.65 -12.21 9.90
N GLU A 78 11.45 -13.39 9.30
CA GLU A 78 12.18 -13.83 8.11
C GLU A 78 11.93 -12.89 6.92
N PHE A 79 10.69 -12.48 6.70
CA PHE A 79 10.31 -11.59 5.61
C PHE A 79 11.01 -10.23 5.75
N PHE A 80 11.04 -9.65 6.95
CA PHE A 80 11.70 -8.37 7.21
C PHE A 80 13.21 -8.46 7.45
N SER A 81 13.78 -9.67 7.56
CA SER A 81 15.25 -9.86 7.56
C SER A 81 15.92 -9.44 6.25
N ARG A 82 15.14 -9.35 5.16
CA ARG A 82 15.58 -8.89 3.85
C ARG A 82 14.97 -7.53 3.54
N SER A 83 15.68 -6.69 2.77
CA SER A 83 15.15 -5.40 2.34
C SER A 83 13.88 -5.57 1.50
N GLN A 84 12.79 -4.97 1.95
CA GLN A 84 11.51 -4.97 1.25
C GLN A 84 11.28 -3.66 0.52
N ALA A 85 10.61 -3.72 -0.63
CA ALA A 85 10.17 -2.52 -1.33
C ALA A 85 9.03 -1.86 -0.54
N CYS A 86 9.12 -0.56 -0.29
CA CYS A 86 8.07 0.19 0.40
C CYS A 86 6.81 0.34 -0.47
N LEU A 87 5.71 0.83 0.11
CA LEU A 87 4.45 1.02 -0.60
C LEU A 87 4.51 2.11 -1.69
N ARG A 88 5.57 2.92 -1.76
CA ARG A 88 5.82 3.77 -2.94
C ARG A 88 6.01 2.95 -4.22
N ALA A 89 6.39 1.67 -4.09
CA ALA A 89 6.48 0.72 -5.21
C ALA A 89 5.17 -0.04 -5.48
N SER A 90 4.13 0.13 -4.64
CA SER A 90 2.86 -0.57 -4.79
C SER A 90 2.22 -0.25 -6.14
N PRO A 91 1.58 -1.22 -6.81
CA PRO A 91 0.81 -0.96 -8.02
C PRO A 91 -0.31 0.08 -7.81
N LEU A 92 -0.87 0.18 -6.60
CA LEU A 92 -2.02 1.04 -6.29
C LEU A 92 -1.75 2.52 -6.62
N PRO A 93 -0.76 3.19 -6.02
CA PRO A 93 -0.41 4.57 -6.37
C PRO A 93 0.35 4.69 -7.69
N LYS A 94 0.81 3.58 -8.28
CA LYS A 94 1.55 3.61 -9.55
C LYS A 94 0.67 3.52 -10.79
N LYS A 95 -0.47 2.83 -10.70
CA LYS A 95 -1.27 2.42 -11.85
C LYS A 95 -2.77 2.53 -11.69
N TYR A 96 -3.26 2.57 -10.46
CA TYR A 96 -4.70 2.46 -10.17
C TYR A 96 -5.30 3.74 -9.57
N GLY A 97 -4.55 4.85 -9.54
CA GLY A 97 -5.10 6.15 -9.11
C GLY A 97 -5.39 6.25 -7.61
N TRP A 98 -4.80 5.38 -6.79
CA TRP A 98 -4.98 5.39 -5.34
C TRP A 98 -3.75 5.96 -4.64
N GLY A 99 -3.87 7.12 -4.00
CA GLY A 99 -2.93 7.56 -2.98
C GLY A 99 -2.97 6.67 -1.73
N LEU A 100 -1.89 6.71 -0.96
CA LEU A 100 -1.82 6.05 0.35
C LEU A 100 -1.59 7.12 1.41
N ALA A 101 -2.61 7.35 2.24
CA ALA A 101 -2.56 8.31 3.35
C ALA A 101 -2.14 7.59 4.62
N PHE A 102 -1.11 8.10 5.31
CA PHE A 102 -0.59 7.57 6.56
C PHE A 102 -0.88 8.54 7.69
N ASP A 103 -1.51 8.06 8.75
CA ASP A 103 -1.78 8.86 9.94
C ASP A 103 -0.54 9.04 10.83
N ALA A 104 -0.71 9.69 11.97
CA ALA A 104 0.37 9.91 12.94
C ALA A 104 0.85 8.63 13.64
N GLU A 105 0.06 7.56 13.59
CA GLU A 105 0.38 6.25 14.17
C GLU A 105 0.99 5.29 13.12
N GLY A 106 1.12 5.75 11.87
CA GLY A 106 1.73 5.01 10.77
C GLY A 106 0.79 4.01 10.09
N ARG A 107 -0.52 4.14 10.34
CA ARG A 107 -1.56 3.30 9.74
C ARG A 107 -1.99 3.91 8.41
N VAL A 108 -2.30 3.06 7.44
CA VAL A 108 -2.55 3.47 6.05
C VAL A 108 -4.02 3.36 5.67
N ALA A 109 -4.48 4.33 4.87
CA ALA A 109 -5.76 4.31 4.17
C ALA A 109 -5.58 4.55 2.67
N LEU A 110 -6.50 4.03 1.87
CA LEU A 110 -6.60 4.36 0.46
C LEU A 110 -7.26 5.73 0.30
N CYS A 111 -6.65 6.57 -0.54
CA CYS A 111 -7.18 7.89 -0.84
C CYS A 111 -7.28 8.03 -2.37
N PRO A 112 -8.49 8.02 -2.98
CA PRO A 112 -8.64 8.20 -4.42
C PRO A 112 -8.09 9.56 -4.85
N MET A 113 -7.33 9.62 -5.95
CA MET A 113 -6.67 10.85 -6.39
C MET A 113 -7.61 12.00 -6.77
N GLU A 114 -8.85 11.68 -7.12
CA GLU A 114 -9.92 12.62 -7.45
C GLU A 114 -10.67 13.15 -6.21
N SER A 115 -10.42 12.56 -5.03
CA SER A 115 -11.12 12.90 -3.81
C SER A 115 -10.68 14.26 -3.27
N ARG A 116 -11.59 14.94 -2.55
CA ARG A 116 -11.28 16.18 -1.85
C ARG A 116 -10.21 15.96 -0.77
N GLU A 117 -10.30 14.87 -0.02
CA GLU A 117 -9.33 14.50 1.02
C GLU A 117 -7.91 14.39 0.44
N TYR A 118 -7.76 13.82 -0.76
CA TYR A 118 -6.46 13.75 -1.43
C TYR A 118 -5.87 15.14 -1.69
N GLY A 119 -6.70 16.08 -2.15
CA GLY A 119 -6.28 17.47 -2.34
C GLY A 119 -5.90 18.15 -1.03
N GLU A 120 -6.70 17.97 0.02
CA GLU A 120 -6.44 18.51 1.35
C GLU A 120 -5.12 17.99 1.93
N LEU A 121 -4.88 16.66 1.90
CA LEU A 121 -3.64 16.05 2.37
C LEU A 121 -2.41 16.46 1.53
N ARG A 122 -2.60 16.74 0.24
CA ARG A 122 -1.51 17.17 -0.64
C ARG A 122 -1.09 18.61 -0.36
N ASP A 123 -2.05 19.46 0.00
CA ASP A 123 -1.84 20.89 0.22
C ASP A 123 -1.62 21.22 1.72
N ASP A 124 -1.77 20.24 2.61
CA ASP A 124 -1.51 20.33 4.05
C ASP A 124 -0.01 20.44 4.35
N ALA A 125 0.38 21.48 5.08
CA ALA A 125 1.76 21.75 5.48
C ALA A 125 2.30 20.75 6.51
N ASP A 126 1.42 20.13 7.30
CA ASP A 126 1.79 19.13 8.31
C ASP A 126 1.89 17.71 7.74
N THR A 127 1.50 17.52 6.47
CA THR A 127 1.54 16.24 5.78
C THR A 127 2.75 16.17 4.85
N THR A 128 3.60 15.16 5.05
CA THR A 128 4.71 14.89 4.14
C THR A 128 4.18 14.27 2.85
N VAL A 129 4.36 14.94 1.70
CA VAL A 129 3.91 14.40 0.41
C VAL A 129 5.07 13.75 -0.32
N LEU A 130 4.97 12.44 -0.57
CA LEU A 130 5.92 11.67 -1.35
C LEU A 130 5.25 11.13 -2.62
N LYS A 131 5.93 11.19 -3.76
CA LYS A 131 5.42 10.55 -4.98
C LYS A 131 5.73 9.06 -5.00
N ALA A 132 4.78 8.25 -5.45
CA ALA A 132 5.03 6.86 -5.79
C ALA A 132 6.08 6.73 -6.90
N LEU A 133 6.78 5.61 -6.92
CA LEU A 133 7.84 5.34 -7.88
C LEU A 133 7.23 5.20 -9.28
N ARG A 134 7.94 5.67 -10.31
CA ARG A 134 7.46 5.55 -11.69
C ARG A 134 7.28 4.08 -12.11
N SER A 135 6.28 3.82 -12.95
CA SER A 135 6.03 2.50 -13.53
C SER A 135 7.06 2.13 -14.57
N ARG A 136 7.52 3.10 -15.37
CA ARG A 136 8.65 2.94 -16.29
C ARG A 136 9.92 3.49 -15.65
N ARG A 137 10.99 2.69 -15.61
CA ARG A 137 12.33 3.21 -15.35
C ARG A 137 12.70 4.02 -16.60
N ALA A 138 12.76 5.34 -16.46
CA ALA A 138 13.39 6.21 -17.46
C ALA A 138 14.91 6.08 -17.33
#